data_AF-F9ERQ3-F1
#
_entry.id   AF-F9ERQ3-F1
#
_cell.length_a   1.000
_cell.length_b   1.000
_cell.length_c   1.000
_cell.angle_alpha   90.00
_cell.angle_beta   90.00
_cell.angle_gamma   90.00
#
_symmetry.space_group_name_H-M   'P 1'
#
loop_
_entity.id
_entity.type
_entity.pdbx_description
1 polymer ?
#
loop_
_entity_poly.entity_id
_entity_poly.type
_entity_poly.pdbx_seq_one_letter_code
_entity_poly.pdbx_strand_id
1 'polypeptide(L)'
;MLKINIPKPVYKAIGDISKIATPLAFLVLGAGLKFGNILKNLKYLISVNVLRLIGNPLVTVGLGKLLGFQGIELVALLSMSACPTAVVSYTMAKEMNADGDLAGEIVATTSMLSIFTIFCWVLVLKNLGWI
;
A
#
# COMPACT_ATOMS: atom_id res chain seq x y z
N MET A 1 -10.55 21.90 -2.41
CA MET A 1 -10.35 22.12 -0.95
C MET A 1 -11.33 23.17 -0.48
N LEU A 2 -12.32 22.80 0.33
CA LEU A 2 -13.29 23.74 0.92
C LEU A 2 -12.55 24.70 1.85
N LYS A 3 -12.59 26.00 1.54
CA LYS A 3 -11.87 27.08 2.23
C LYS A 3 -12.60 27.47 3.53
N ILE A 4 -12.80 26.50 4.42
CA ILE A 4 -13.44 26.71 5.73
C ILE A 4 -12.33 27.04 6.74
N ASN A 5 -12.41 28.22 7.35
CA ASN A 5 -11.52 28.61 8.45
C ASN A 5 -11.94 27.85 9.73
N ILE A 6 -11.37 26.65 9.92
CA ILE A 6 -11.59 25.86 11.12
C ILE A 6 -10.76 26.45 12.28
N PRO A 7 -11.33 26.67 13.47
CA PRO A 7 -10.58 27.16 14.63
C PRO A 7 -9.38 26.26 14.94
N LYS A 8 -8.22 26.86 15.25
CA LYS A 8 -6.97 26.13 15.55
C LYS A 8 -7.12 24.98 16.57
N PRO A 9 -7.92 25.10 17.65
CA PRO A 9 -8.09 24.00 18.61
C PRO A 9 -8.76 22.76 17.98
N VAL A 10 -9.77 22.98 17.13
CA VAL A 10 -10.50 21.91 16.43
C VAL A 10 -9.58 21.24 15.42
N TYR A 11 -8.81 22.03 14.66
CA TYR A 11 -7.85 21.48 13.70
C TYR A 11 -6.77 20.64 14.39
N LYS A 12 -6.26 21.10 15.54
CA LYS A 12 -5.25 20.36 16.32
C LYS A 12 -5.81 19.04 16.85
N ALA A 13 -7.02 19.05 17.42
CA ALA A 13 -7.68 17.84 17.90
C ALA A 13 -7.90 16.80 16.78
N ILE A 14 -8.43 17.23 15.63
CA ILE A 14 -8.61 16.35 14.45
C ILE A 14 -7.26 15.84 13.95
N GLY A 15 -6.24 16.70 13.93
CA GLY A 15 -4.88 16.32 13.53
C GLY A 15 -4.27 15.26 14.43
N ASP A 16 -4.49 15.34 15.75
CA ASP A 16 -3.97 14.36 16.70
C ASP A 16 -4.70 13.01 16.59
N ILE A 17 -6.02 13.02 16.38
CA ILE A 17 -6.80 11.80 16.07
C ILE A 17 -6.31 11.16 14.75
N SER A 18 -6.03 11.98 13.73
CA SER A 18 -5.59 11.49 12.41
C SER A 18 -4.24 10.76 12.50
N LYS A 19 -3.33 11.23 13.37
CA LYS A 19 -2.01 10.58 13.57
C LYS A 19 -2.11 9.20 14.19
N ILE A 20 -3.09 8.97 15.07
CA ILE A 20 -3.28 7.66 15.72
C ILE A 20 -4.14 6.69 14.90
N ALA A 21 -4.88 7.18 13.89
CA ALA A 21 -5.77 6.35 13.09
C ALA A 21 -5.04 5.22 12.35
N THR A 22 -3.94 5.53 11.66
CA THR A 22 -3.13 4.54 10.94
C THR A 22 -2.53 3.46 11.85
N PRO A 23 -1.78 3.80 12.93
CA PRO A 23 -1.23 2.78 13.81
C PRO A 23 -2.31 1.97 14.53
N LEU A 24 -3.45 2.58 14.89
CA LEU A 24 -4.59 1.84 15.46
C LEU A 24 -5.17 0.83 14.47
N ALA A 25 -5.33 1.22 13.19
CA ALA A 25 -5.80 0.30 12.14
C ALA A 25 -4.85 -0.89 11.96
N PHE A 26 -3.54 -0.64 11.98
CA PHE A 26 -2.53 -1.71 11.96
C PHE A 26 -2.57 -2.60 13.20
N LEU A 27 -2.80 -2.05 14.39
CA LEU A 27 -2.99 -2.82 15.63
C LEU A 27 -4.21 -3.75 15.55
N VAL A 28 -5.35 -3.23 15.08
CA VAL A 28 -6.58 -4.02 14.91
C VAL A 28 -6.40 -5.14 13.88
N LEU A 29 -5.76 -4.82 12.74
CA LEU A 29 -5.41 -5.82 11.74
C LEU A 29 -4.49 -6.91 12.33
N GLY A 30 -3.44 -6.49 13.04
CA GLY A 30 -2.48 -7.38 13.68
C GLY A 30 -3.12 -8.32 14.71
N ALA A 31 -4.02 -7.80 15.54
CA ALA A 31 -4.77 -8.58 16.52
C ALA A 31 -5.73 -9.60 15.86
N GLY A 32 -6.23 -9.31 14.66
CA GLY A 32 -7.14 -10.17 13.92
C GLY A 32 -6.46 -11.21 13.01
N LEU A 33 -5.13 -11.16 12.84
CA LEU A 33 -4.41 -12.06 11.93
C LEU A 33 -4.29 -13.46 12.49
N LYS A 34 -4.69 -14.45 11.67
CA LYS A 34 -4.51 -15.88 11.96
C LYS A 34 -3.51 -16.49 10.99
N PHE A 35 -2.28 -16.74 11.46
CA PHE A 35 -1.19 -17.29 10.62
C PHE A 35 -1.53 -18.63 9.95
N GLY A 36 -2.40 -19.44 10.55
CA GLY A 36 -2.86 -20.70 9.95
C GLY A 36 -3.70 -20.52 8.67
N ASN A 37 -4.39 -19.39 8.52
CA ASN A 37 -5.20 -19.12 7.34
C ASN A 37 -4.35 -18.58 6.16
N ILE A 38 -3.25 -17.87 6.45
CA ILE A 38 -2.26 -17.42 5.44
C ILE A 38 -1.76 -18.59 4.60
N LEU A 39 -1.42 -19.70 5.24
CA LEU A 39 -0.91 -20.89 4.55
C LEU A 39 -1.98 -21.54 3.66
N LYS A 40 -3.26 -21.48 4.06
CA LYS A 40 -4.38 -22.02 3.26
C LYS A 40 -4.65 -21.15 2.03
N ASN A 41 -4.54 -19.83 2.19
CA ASN A 41 -4.82 -18.86 1.13
C ASN A 41 -3.60 -18.51 0.27
N LEU A 42 -2.49 -19.24 0.43
CA LEU A 42 -1.20 -18.90 -0.16
C LEU A 42 -1.28 -18.68 -1.68
N LYS A 43 -2.08 -19.46 -2.40
CA LYS A 43 -2.30 -19.29 -3.85
C LYS A 43 -2.85 -17.91 -4.19
N TYR A 44 -3.88 -17.44 -3.46
CA TYR A 44 -4.46 -16.12 -3.66
C TYR A 44 -3.49 -15.02 -3.26
N LEU A 45 -2.80 -15.20 -2.12
CA LEU A 45 -1.82 -14.24 -1.62
C LEU A 45 -0.67 -14.04 -2.62
N ILE A 46 -0.13 -15.11 -3.19
CA ILE A 46 0.94 -15.01 -4.20
C ILE A 46 0.45 -14.25 -5.43
N SER A 47 -0.73 -14.60 -5.96
CA SER A 47 -1.29 -13.91 -7.13
C SER A 47 -1.48 -12.41 -6.89
N VAL A 48 -2.04 -12.03 -5.74
CA VAL A 48 -2.24 -10.62 -5.39
C VAL A 48 -0.91 -9.91 -5.18
N ASN A 49 0.05 -10.52 -4.47
CA ASN A 49 1.37 -9.94 -4.24
C ASN A 49 2.11 -9.68 -5.56
N VAL A 50 2.11 -10.65 -6.49
CA VAL A 50 2.75 -10.48 -7.81
C VAL A 50 2.07 -9.38 -8.61
N LEU A 51 0.74 -9.39 -8.70
CA LEU A 51 0.01 -8.37 -9.46
C LEU A 51 0.18 -6.97 -8.85
N ARG A 52 0.15 -6.85 -7.53
CA ARG A 52 0.20 -5.56 -6.83
C ARG A 52 1.61 -5.00 -6.74
N LEU A 53 2.63 -5.83 -6.47
CA LEU A 53 4.00 -5.37 -6.24
C LEU A 53 4.88 -5.42 -7.49
N ILE A 54 4.52 -6.22 -8.49
CA ILE A 54 5.28 -6.34 -9.75
C ILE A 54 4.44 -5.80 -10.91
N GLY A 55 3.22 -6.31 -11.08
CA GLY A 55 2.36 -5.90 -12.21
C GLY A 55 2.07 -4.40 -12.21
N ASN A 56 1.58 -3.86 -11.09
CA ASN A 56 1.18 -2.46 -10.98
C ASN A 56 2.35 -1.48 -11.19
N PRO A 57 3.53 -1.63 -10.53
CA PRO A 57 4.68 -0.78 -10.81
C PRO A 57 5.23 -0.94 -12.23
N LEU A 58 5.26 -2.16 -12.77
CA LEU A 58 5.76 -2.41 -14.13
C LEU A 58 4.92 -1.68 -15.17
N VAL A 59 3.59 -1.74 -15.05
CA VAL A 59 2.67 -0.99 -15.93
C VAL A 59 2.83 0.51 -15.74
N THR A 60 2.86 0.99 -14.49
CA THR A 60 2.90 2.43 -14.20
C THR A 60 4.23 3.06 -14.65
N VAL A 61 5.36 2.41 -14.35
CA VAL A 61 6.70 2.87 -14.75
C VAL A 61 6.91 2.71 -16.24
N GLY A 62 6.44 1.60 -16.84
CA GLY A 62 6.51 1.39 -18.29
C GLY A 62 5.74 2.47 -19.06
N LEU A 63 4.49 2.73 -18.67
CA LEU A 63 3.70 3.82 -19.24
C LEU A 63 4.34 5.18 -18.97
N GLY A 64 4.85 5.41 -17.76
CA GLY A 64 5.51 6.67 -17.42
C GLY A 64 6.74 6.93 -18.29
N LYS A 65 7.52 5.90 -18.60
CA LYS A 65 8.67 6.01 -19.50
C LYS A 65 8.24 6.27 -20.94
N LEU A 66 7.17 5.62 -21.42
CA LEU A 66 6.63 5.85 -22.77
C LEU A 66 6.09 7.28 -22.95
N LEU A 67 5.55 7.86 -21.88
CA LEU A 67 5.09 9.25 -21.85
C LEU A 67 6.24 10.27 -21.71
N GLY A 68 7.48 9.80 -21.52
CA GLY A 68 8.68 10.64 -21.47
C GLY A 68 9.09 11.11 -20.07
N PHE A 69 8.45 10.63 -18.99
CA PHE A 69 8.87 10.97 -17.63
C PHE A 69 10.27 10.42 -17.32
N GLN A 70 11.08 11.18 -16.57
CA GLN A 70 12.45 10.80 -16.21
C GLN A 70 12.83 11.24 -14.79
N GLY A 71 13.77 10.52 -14.18
CA GLY A 71 14.33 10.88 -12.88
C GLY A 71 13.27 10.94 -11.77
N ILE A 72 13.07 12.13 -11.20
CA ILE A 72 12.24 12.35 -10.00
C ILE A 72 10.76 12.00 -10.22
N GLU A 73 10.24 12.24 -11.43
CA GLU A 73 8.84 11.95 -11.75
C GLU A 73 8.59 10.44 -11.79
N LEU A 74 9.56 9.69 -12.31
CA LEU A 74 9.52 8.23 -12.35
C LEU A 74 9.62 7.63 -10.94
N VAL A 75 10.43 8.24 -10.07
CA VAL A 75 10.53 7.87 -8.64
C VAL A 75 9.20 8.11 -7.94
N ALA A 76 8.55 9.26 -8.19
CA ALA A 76 7.24 9.55 -7.62
C ALA A 76 6.20 8.51 -8.07
N LEU A 77 6.13 8.21 -9.38
CA LEU A 77 5.24 7.18 -9.92
C LEU A 77 5.53 5.79 -9.34
N LEU A 78 6.81 5.42 -9.23
CA LEU A 78 7.21 4.16 -8.60
C LEU A 78 6.75 4.13 -7.15
N SER A 79 7.03 5.18 -6.37
CA SER A 79 6.68 5.22 -4.95
C SER A 79 5.17 5.08 -4.71
N MET A 80 4.34 5.70 -5.55
CA MET A 80 2.89 5.59 -5.47
C MET A 80 2.39 4.18 -5.85
N SER A 81 3.00 3.56 -6.86
CA SER A 81 2.55 2.28 -7.42
C SER A 81 3.10 1.06 -6.68
N ALA A 82 4.29 1.16 -6.09
CA ALA A 82 4.96 0.07 -5.36
C ALA A 82 4.58 0.00 -3.86
N CYS A 83 3.79 0.95 -3.37
CA CYS A 83 3.24 0.89 -2.02
C CYS A 83 2.42 -0.39 -1.79
N PRO A 84 2.48 -0.97 -0.58
CA PRO A 84 1.67 -2.14 -0.22
C PRO A 84 0.17 -1.82 -0.22
N THR A 85 -0.65 -2.84 -0.03
CA THR A 85 -2.11 -2.68 0.04
C THR A 85 -2.50 -1.86 1.27
N ALA A 86 -3.47 -0.95 1.11
CA ALA A 86 -3.92 -0.10 2.20
C ALA A 86 -4.60 -0.89 3.33
N VAL A 87 -4.24 -0.59 4.58
CA VAL A 87 -4.83 -1.24 5.77
C VAL A 87 -6.33 -1.05 5.86
N VAL A 88 -6.85 0.07 5.37
CA VAL A 88 -8.29 0.37 5.36
C VAL A 88 -9.08 -0.63 4.53
N SER A 89 -8.46 -1.34 3.58
CA SER A 89 -9.12 -2.40 2.82
C SER A 89 -9.58 -3.57 3.71
N TYR A 90 -8.91 -3.82 4.85
CA TYR A 90 -9.30 -4.84 5.81
C TYR A 90 -10.62 -4.50 6.50
N THR A 91 -10.69 -3.33 7.12
CA THR A 91 -11.92 -2.87 7.80
C THR A 91 -13.05 -2.71 6.81
N MET A 92 -12.77 -2.16 5.62
CA MET A 92 -13.76 -2.03 4.54
C MET A 92 -14.32 -3.39 4.09
N ALA A 93 -13.47 -4.40 3.90
CA ALA A 93 -13.93 -5.75 3.52
C ALA A 93 -14.83 -6.36 4.61
N LYS A 94 -14.49 -6.18 5.89
CA LYS A 94 -15.33 -6.64 7.01
C LYS A 94 -16.69 -5.95 7.04
N GLU A 95 -16.71 -4.62 6.94
CA GLU A 95 -17.96 -3.84 6.96
C GLU A 95 -18.85 -4.15 5.75
N MET A 96 -18.27 -4.51 4.60
CA MET A 96 -18.99 -4.91 3.39
C MET A 96 -19.45 -6.38 3.41
N ASN A 97 -19.31 -7.11 4.52
CA ASN A 97 -19.60 -8.55 4.62
C ASN A 97 -18.83 -9.40 3.58
N ALA A 98 -17.63 -8.94 3.19
CA ALA A 98 -16.70 -9.69 2.33
C ALA A 98 -15.69 -10.49 3.19
N ASP A 99 -14.73 -11.14 2.53
CA ASP A 99 -13.68 -11.91 3.20
C ASP A 99 -12.63 -10.98 3.83
N GLY A 100 -12.95 -10.51 5.04
CA GLY A 100 -12.07 -9.67 5.83
C GLY A 100 -10.80 -10.38 6.28
N ASP A 101 -10.84 -11.69 6.52
CA ASP A 101 -9.66 -12.45 6.94
C ASP A 101 -8.62 -12.48 5.81
N LEU A 102 -9.05 -12.83 4.59
CA LEU A 102 -8.19 -12.79 3.40
C LEU A 102 -7.65 -11.38 3.12
N ALA A 103 -8.48 -10.34 3.27
CA ALA A 103 -8.04 -8.95 3.09
C ALA A 103 -6.93 -8.57 4.09
N GLY A 104 -7.03 -9.02 5.34
CA GLY A 104 -6.01 -8.80 6.36
C GLY A 104 -4.69 -9.49 6.02
N GLU A 105 -4.76 -10.73 5.53
CA GLU A 105 -3.60 -11.50 5.08
C GLU A 105 -2.90 -10.87 3.87
N ILE A 106 -3.68 -10.33 2.92
CA ILE A 106 -3.15 -9.59 1.77
C ILE A 106 -2.38 -8.35 2.26
N VAL A 107 -2.95 -7.56 3.15
CA VAL A 107 -2.27 -6.36 3.68
C VAL A 107 -0.99 -6.73 4.40
N ALA A 108 -1.00 -7.77 5.25
CA ALA A 108 0.16 -8.22 5.99
C ALA A 108 1.29 -8.70 5.06
N THR A 109 0.96 -9.60 4.12
CA THR A 109 1.94 -10.16 3.19
C THR A 109 2.48 -9.12 2.21
N THR A 110 1.61 -8.27 1.64
CA THR A 110 2.05 -7.18 0.75
C THR A 110 2.93 -6.17 1.49
N SER A 111 2.63 -5.86 2.75
CA SER A 111 3.48 -4.98 3.57
C SER A 111 4.87 -5.56 3.79
N MET A 112 4.97 -6.83 4.18
CA MET A 112 6.27 -7.49 4.38
C MET A 112 7.07 -7.61 3.07
N LEU A 113 6.43 -8.03 1.99
CA LEU A 113 7.09 -8.20 0.69
C LEU A 113 7.45 -6.87 0.02
N SER A 114 6.69 -5.79 0.30
CA SER A 114 6.94 -4.48 -0.28
C SER A 114 8.34 -3.94 0.01
N ILE A 115 8.88 -4.23 1.21
CA ILE A 115 10.22 -3.81 1.62
C ILE A 115 11.26 -4.32 0.63
N PHE A 116 11.17 -5.60 0.26
CA PHE A 116 12.08 -6.23 -0.69
C PHE A 116 11.82 -5.78 -2.14
N THR A 117 10.55 -5.69 -2.55
CA THR A 117 10.22 -5.32 -3.94
C THR A 117 10.54 -3.87 -4.25
N ILE A 118 10.29 -2.93 -3.33
CA ILE A 118 10.63 -1.50 -3.53
C ILE A 118 12.14 -1.36 -3.70
N PHE A 119 12.93 -2.02 -2.85
CA PHE A 119 14.39 -2.03 -2.99
C PHE A 119 14.83 -2.56 -4.35
N CYS A 120 14.27 -3.69 -4.79
CA CYS A 120 14.56 -4.29 -6.09
C CYS A 120 14.20 -3.34 -7.25
N TRP A 121 13.03 -2.70 -7.21
CA TRP A 121 12.60 -1.74 -8.23
C TRP A 121 13.54 -0.54 -8.35
N VAL A 122 13.91 0.05 -7.22
CA VAL A 122 14.85 1.18 -7.19
C VAL A 122 16.20 0.77 -7.79
N LEU A 123 16.71 -0.42 -7.45
CA LEU A 123 17.95 -0.92 -8.04
C LEU A 123 17.85 -1.16 -9.55
N VAL A 124 16.77 -1.76 -10.03
CA VAL A 124 16.56 -2.04 -11.46
C VAL A 124 16.52 -0.73 -12.25
N LEU A 125 15.73 0.23 -11.81
CA LEU A 125 15.59 1.51 -12.52
C LEU A 125 16.86 2.36 -12.48
N LYS A 126 17.63 2.27 -11.39
CA LYS A 126 18.96 2.88 -11.29
C LYS A 126 19.95 2.25 -12.27
N ASN A 127 19.98 0.92 -12.38
CA ASN A 127 20.88 0.23 -13.33
C ASN A 127 20.51 0.51 -14.80
N LEU A 128 19.23 0.76 -15.09
CA LEU A 128 18.76 1.17 -16.41
C LEU A 128 19.04 2.65 -16.74
N GLY A 129 19.54 3.43 -15.78
CA GLY A 129 19.77 4.87 -15.94
C GLY A 129 18.49 5.68 -16.13
N TRP A 130 17.34 5.17 -15.67
CA TRP A 130 16.06 5.90 -15.72
C TRP A 130 15.86 6.81 -14.51
N ILE A 131 16.65 6.58 -13.45
CA ILE A 131 16.76 7.35 -12.22
C ILE A 131 18.23 7.36 -11.80
#